data_AF-A0A7C7JP01-F1
#
_entry.id   AF-A0A7C7JP01-F1
#
_cell.length_a   1.000
_cell.length_b   1.000
_cell.length_c   1.000
_cell.angle_alpha   90.00
_cell.angle_beta   90.00
_cell.angle_gamma   90.00
#
_symmetry.space_group_name_H-M   'P 1'
#
loop_
_entity.id
_entity.type
_entity.pdbx_description
1 polymer ?
#
loop_
_entity_poly.entity_id
_entity_poly.type
_entity_poly.pdbx_seq_one_letter_code
_entity_poly.pdbx_strand_id
1 'polypeptide(L)'
;MSIYKIDENKKELLLTIPLTNHTGKIRVKERDNIYGYGIPYATKQKPFNLKNYIEWQISYYTNNINLTTLQDCKLHITDSEKYLYELSEYIFYFMKFGIVSKSDLENIYKHISSLEYQQLIEHHSHSQIKRTHPNQITINNLDFEKVTIEYPQLIYRFGEYEIIAEITIKEKQRAIGIQAMLYLSFPITELLTDNKPLLGRSANTKEVAYFKFDKSNYFILLEMLKIFGMLSIPHRDDILTILELLIRECDI
;
A
#
# COMPACT_ATOMS: atom_id res chain seq x y z
N MET A 1 -2.27 12.09 1.54
CA MET A 1 -1.03 11.92 2.32
C MET A 1 -0.10 13.03 1.90
N SER A 2 0.64 13.66 2.80
CA SER A 2 1.68 14.60 2.40
C SER A 2 3.00 14.25 3.07
N ILE A 3 4.10 14.48 2.37
CA ILE A 3 5.42 14.51 2.98
C ILE A 3 5.43 15.67 3.97
N TYR A 4 5.60 15.37 5.26
CA TYR A 4 5.73 16.37 6.30
C TYR A 4 7.08 17.08 6.20
N LYS A 5 8.14 16.28 6.01
CA LYS A 5 9.52 16.76 5.96
C LYS A 5 10.38 15.88 5.08
N ILE A 6 11.23 16.54 4.29
CA ILE A 6 12.34 15.94 3.54
C ILE A 6 13.61 16.44 4.23
N ASP A 7 14.45 15.54 4.75
CA ASP A 7 15.72 15.89 5.38
C ASP A 7 16.86 15.32 4.54
N GLU A 8 17.44 16.14 3.67
CA GLU A 8 18.51 15.72 2.74
C GLU A 8 19.80 15.32 3.48
N ASN A 9 20.08 15.94 4.65
CA ASN A 9 21.27 15.64 5.45
C ASN A 9 21.18 14.25 6.08
N LYS A 10 20.04 13.93 6.68
CA LYS A 10 19.76 12.62 7.28
C LYS A 10 19.32 11.57 6.25
N LYS A 11 18.95 12.01 5.05
CA LYS A 11 18.39 11.18 3.98
C LYS A 11 17.13 10.43 4.44
N GLU A 12 16.20 11.17 5.03
CA GLU A 12 14.94 10.64 5.57
C GLU A 12 13.72 11.42 5.04
N LEU A 13 12.60 10.71 4.93
CA LEU A 13 11.28 11.27 4.65
C LEU A 13 10.38 11.01 5.86
N LEU A 14 9.72 12.06 6.37
CA LEU A 14 8.66 11.93 7.36
C LEU A 14 7.32 12.14 6.68
N LEU A 15 6.42 11.18 6.83
CA LEU A 15 5.13 11.14 6.14
C LEU A 15 3.97 11.29 7.13
N THR A 16 3.00 12.16 6.83
CA THR A 16 1.85 12.45 7.72
C THR A 16 0.79 11.34 7.78
N ILE A 17 0.71 10.59 8.87
CA ILE A 17 -0.29 9.52 9.06
C ILE A 17 -1.49 10.07 9.86
N PRO A 18 -2.66 10.30 9.24
CA PRO A 18 -3.84 10.76 9.95
C PRO A 18 -4.43 9.66 10.83
N LEU A 19 -4.63 9.93 12.12
CA LEU A 19 -5.11 8.93 13.09
C LEU A 19 -6.63 8.93 13.30
N THR A 20 -7.32 10.00 12.91
CA THR A 20 -8.77 10.17 13.14
C THR A 20 -9.61 10.18 11.86
N ASN A 21 -9.02 9.81 10.71
CA ASN A 21 -9.76 9.69 9.46
C ASN A 21 -10.10 8.21 9.21
N HIS A 22 -11.39 7.87 9.23
CA HIS A 22 -11.85 6.47 9.12
C HIS A 22 -12.28 6.07 7.70
N THR A 23 -12.44 7.04 6.79
CA THR A 23 -12.96 6.82 5.43
C THR A 23 -11.93 7.08 4.33
N GLY A 24 -10.69 7.44 4.70
CA GLY A 24 -9.61 7.69 3.76
C GLY A 24 -8.84 6.42 3.35
N LYS A 25 -7.76 6.62 2.58
CA LYS A 25 -6.81 5.57 2.18
C LYS A 25 -6.04 4.96 3.35
N ILE A 26 -5.94 5.68 4.46
CA ILE A 26 -5.23 5.29 5.67
C ILE A 26 -6.25 5.10 6.77
N ARG A 27 -6.19 3.93 7.41
CA ARG A 27 -7.12 3.54 8.47
C ARG A 27 -6.34 2.94 9.63
N VAL A 28 -6.78 3.22 10.85
CA VAL A 28 -6.32 2.49 12.03
C VAL A 28 -7.24 1.30 12.25
N LYS A 29 -6.62 0.12 12.39
CA LYS A 29 -7.31 -1.14 12.64
C LYS A 29 -6.68 -1.88 13.81
N GLU A 30 -7.36 -2.92 14.26
CA GLU A 30 -6.92 -3.82 15.32
C GLU A 30 -6.93 -5.27 14.84
N ARG A 31 -5.89 -6.03 15.15
CA ARG A 31 -5.79 -7.49 14.90
C ARG A 31 -4.88 -8.17 15.90
N ASP A 32 -5.11 -9.45 16.18
CA ASP A 32 -4.30 -10.22 17.14
C ASP A 32 -2.88 -10.54 16.64
N ASN A 33 -2.73 -10.76 15.33
CA ASN A 33 -1.45 -10.97 14.65
C ASN A 33 -1.62 -10.65 13.16
N ILE A 34 -0.53 -10.72 12.38
CA ILE A 34 -0.56 -10.33 10.97
C ILE A 34 -1.47 -11.17 10.06
N TYR A 35 -1.88 -12.37 10.50
CA TYR A 35 -2.81 -13.25 9.79
C TYR A 35 -4.27 -13.04 10.21
N GLY A 36 -4.49 -12.28 11.28
CA GLY A 36 -5.82 -11.98 11.80
C GLY A 36 -6.54 -10.94 10.94
N TYR A 37 -7.87 -11.02 10.92
CA TYR A 37 -8.71 -10.04 10.22
C TYR A 37 -8.69 -8.69 10.93
N GLY A 38 -8.34 -7.62 10.21
CA GLY A 38 -8.28 -6.27 10.76
C GLY A 38 -9.64 -5.61 10.96
N ILE A 39 -9.97 -5.29 12.20
CA ILE A 39 -11.23 -4.63 12.59
C ILE A 39 -11.00 -3.12 12.69
N PRO A 40 -11.89 -2.27 12.13
CA PRO A 40 -11.80 -0.81 12.29
C PRO A 40 -11.71 -0.38 13.75
N TYR A 41 -10.80 0.56 14.06
CA TYR A 41 -10.56 1.01 15.43
C TYR A 41 -11.02 2.46 15.67
N ALA A 42 -11.80 2.67 16.72
CA ALA A 42 -12.32 3.98 17.12
C ALA A 42 -11.28 4.78 17.94
N THR A 43 -10.25 5.30 17.26
CA THR A 43 -9.06 5.92 17.86
C THR A 43 -9.34 7.07 18.84
N LYS A 44 -10.42 7.82 18.64
CA LYS A 44 -10.82 8.92 19.56
C LYS A 44 -11.49 8.44 20.85
N GLN A 45 -12.00 7.21 20.89
CA GLN A 45 -12.80 6.68 21.99
C GLN A 45 -12.04 5.63 22.82
N LYS A 46 -11.10 4.91 22.19
CA LYS A 46 -10.36 3.82 22.81
C LYS A 46 -8.86 4.13 22.84
N PRO A 47 -8.14 3.77 23.91
CA PRO A 47 -6.68 3.95 23.95
C PRO A 47 -5.96 3.05 22.95
N PHE A 48 -4.88 3.51 22.32
CA PHE A 48 -4.08 2.63 21.47
C PHE A 48 -3.40 1.52 22.29
N ASN A 49 -3.23 0.35 21.67
CA ASN A 49 -2.58 -0.83 22.22
C ASN A 49 -1.74 -1.52 21.13
N LEU A 50 -1.01 -2.58 21.50
CA LEU A 50 -0.06 -3.28 20.60
C LEU A 50 -0.72 -4.01 19.43
N LYS A 51 -2.04 -4.27 19.49
CA LYS A 51 -2.81 -4.88 18.39
C LYS A 51 -3.21 -3.85 17.34
N ASN A 52 -3.01 -2.55 17.60
CA ASN A 52 -3.36 -1.51 16.65
C ASN A 52 -2.27 -1.37 15.59
N TYR A 53 -2.72 -1.22 14.35
CA TYR A 53 -1.85 -1.07 13.19
C TYR A 53 -2.46 -0.07 12.20
N ILE A 54 -1.61 0.47 11.34
CA ILE A 54 -2.00 1.28 10.20
C ILE A 54 -2.21 0.36 9.01
N GLU A 55 -3.34 0.50 8.35
CA GLU A 55 -3.59 -0.06 7.02
C GLU A 55 -3.60 1.11 6.03
N TRP A 56 -2.64 1.15 5.12
CA TRP A 56 -2.50 2.21 4.13
C TRP A 56 -2.64 1.65 2.72
N GLN A 57 -3.73 2.01 2.05
CA GLN A 57 -3.91 1.82 0.61
C GLN A 57 -3.05 2.81 -0.17
N ILE A 58 -1.74 2.55 -0.20
CA ILE A 58 -0.76 3.40 -0.87
C ILE A 58 -1.00 3.45 -2.37
N SER A 59 -0.65 4.57 -3.00
CA SER A 59 -0.73 4.82 -4.43
C SER A 59 0.65 5.10 -5.00
N TYR A 60 0.75 5.13 -6.33
CA TYR A 60 2.00 5.42 -7.05
C TYR A 60 1.86 6.56 -8.06
N TYR A 61 0.67 7.15 -8.21
CA TYR A 61 0.46 8.42 -8.92
C TYR A 61 -0.78 9.15 -8.38
N THR A 62 -0.95 10.39 -8.83
CA THR A 62 -2.15 11.21 -8.61
C THR A 62 -2.54 11.97 -9.88
N ASN A 63 -3.83 12.28 -10.03
CA ASN A 63 -4.30 13.25 -11.04
C ASN A 63 -4.30 14.69 -10.49
N ASN A 64 -4.10 14.86 -9.18
CA ASN A 64 -4.16 16.14 -8.51
C ASN A 64 -2.75 16.63 -8.18
N ILE A 65 -2.28 17.60 -8.95
CA ILE A 65 -0.97 18.23 -8.81
C ILE A 65 -0.68 18.77 -7.41
N ASN A 66 -1.72 19.19 -6.68
CA ASN A 66 -1.57 19.76 -5.34
C ASN A 66 -1.24 18.71 -4.25
N LEU A 67 -1.23 17.42 -4.60
CA LEU A 67 -0.90 16.35 -3.66
C LEU A 67 0.57 15.94 -3.69
N THR A 68 1.34 16.38 -4.67
CA THR A 68 2.76 16.04 -4.84
C THR A 68 3.65 17.26 -4.65
N THR A 69 4.88 17.05 -4.17
CA THR A 69 5.94 18.05 -4.17
C THR A 69 6.67 18.12 -5.51
N LEU A 70 6.42 17.18 -6.44
CA LEU A 70 7.07 17.04 -7.74
C LEU A 70 6.15 17.48 -8.89
N GLN A 71 5.69 18.73 -8.85
CA GLN A 71 4.68 19.25 -9.78
C GLN A 71 5.15 19.28 -11.25
N ASP A 72 6.47 19.39 -11.46
CA ASP A 72 7.08 19.40 -12.79
C ASP A 72 7.33 17.99 -13.36
N CYS A 73 7.28 16.94 -12.52
CA CYS A 73 7.51 15.56 -12.93
C CYS A 73 6.20 14.90 -13.41
N LYS A 74 5.87 15.16 -14.67
CA LYS A 74 4.65 14.67 -15.33
C LYS A 74 4.85 13.29 -15.96
N LEU A 75 3.83 12.44 -15.81
CA LEU A 75 3.72 11.15 -16.47
C LEU A 75 2.50 11.18 -17.40
N HIS A 76 2.65 10.61 -18.60
CA HIS A 76 1.49 10.28 -19.43
C HIS A 76 1.15 8.81 -19.20
N ILE A 77 0.14 8.55 -18.36
CA ILE A 77 -0.35 7.21 -18.04
C ILE A 77 -1.85 7.19 -18.33
N THR A 78 -2.30 6.27 -19.19
CA THR A 78 -3.72 6.07 -19.54
C THR A 78 -4.43 7.37 -19.97
N ASP A 79 -4.12 7.86 -21.18
CA ASP A 79 -4.73 9.03 -21.85
C ASP A 79 -4.88 10.31 -21.01
N SER A 80 -4.16 10.43 -19.89
CA SER A 80 -4.28 11.55 -18.96
C SER A 80 -2.95 11.87 -18.29
N GLU A 81 -2.76 13.16 -18.00
CA GLU A 81 -1.61 13.64 -17.24
C GLU A 81 -1.73 13.18 -15.79
N LYS A 82 -0.67 12.52 -15.30
CA LYS A 82 -0.50 12.08 -13.92
C LYS A 82 0.78 12.68 -13.34
N TYR A 83 0.88 12.66 -12.02
CA TYR A 83 2.07 13.08 -11.28
C TYR A 83 2.58 11.97 -10.38
N LEU A 84 3.90 11.91 -10.18
CA LEU A 84 4.51 11.06 -9.16
C LEU A 84 3.91 11.40 -7.79
N TYR A 85 3.48 10.38 -7.05
CA TYR A 85 2.81 10.57 -5.76
C TYR A 85 2.93 9.33 -4.90
N GLU A 86 3.08 9.55 -3.58
CA GLU A 86 3.28 8.50 -2.59
C GLU A 86 4.46 7.61 -2.98
N LEU A 87 4.24 6.35 -3.37
CA LEU A 87 5.31 5.38 -3.60
C LEU A 87 6.38 5.90 -4.57
N SER A 88 5.97 6.38 -5.74
CA SER A 88 6.88 6.81 -6.81
C SER A 88 7.63 8.11 -6.47
N GLU A 89 6.96 9.03 -5.77
CA GLU A 89 7.54 10.27 -5.26
C GLU A 89 8.59 9.98 -4.16
N TYR A 90 8.32 9.03 -3.27
CA TYR A 90 9.29 8.65 -2.25
C TYR A 90 10.54 8.05 -2.87
N ILE A 91 10.38 7.19 -3.88
CA ILE A 91 11.52 6.61 -4.60
C ILE A 91 12.35 7.68 -5.28
N PHE A 92 11.72 8.66 -5.93
CA PHE A 92 12.43 9.81 -6.50
C PHE A 92 13.33 10.50 -5.47
N TYR A 93 12.81 10.77 -4.27
CA TYR A 93 13.63 11.36 -3.21
C TYR A 93 14.77 10.45 -2.73
N PHE A 94 14.54 9.14 -2.61
CA PHE A 94 15.59 8.20 -2.25
C PHE A 94 16.67 8.04 -3.33
N MET A 95 16.34 8.30 -4.59
CA MET A 95 17.32 8.43 -5.67
C MET A 95 18.12 9.72 -5.52
N LYS A 96 17.45 10.84 -5.24
CA LYS A 96 18.10 12.14 -4.96
C LYS A 96 19.04 12.06 -3.76
N PHE A 97 18.70 11.23 -2.77
CA PHE A 97 19.56 10.94 -1.61
C PHE A 97 20.75 10.03 -1.96
N GLY A 98 20.83 9.45 -3.15
CA GLY A 98 21.83 8.47 -3.56
C GLY A 98 21.73 7.15 -2.79
N ILE A 99 20.53 6.79 -2.32
CA ILE A 99 20.27 5.51 -1.63
C ILE A 99 19.72 4.48 -2.61
N VAL A 100 18.81 4.91 -3.50
CA VAL A 100 18.33 4.09 -4.63
C VAL A 100 19.11 4.47 -5.86
N SER A 101 19.75 3.49 -6.49
CA SER A 101 20.51 3.68 -7.72
C SER A 101 19.63 3.47 -8.95
N LYS A 102 20.08 4.01 -10.09
CA LYS A 102 19.48 3.72 -11.40
C LYS A 102 19.47 2.21 -11.69
N SER A 103 20.53 1.49 -11.32
CA SER A 103 20.63 0.04 -11.50
C SER A 103 19.56 -0.72 -10.71
N ASP A 104 19.20 -0.26 -9.50
CA ASP A 104 18.11 -0.87 -8.72
C ASP A 104 16.79 -0.82 -9.51
N LEU A 105 16.49 0.33 -10.12
CA LEU A 105 15.29 0.51 -10.93
C LEU A 105 15.32 -0.29 -12.23
N GLU A 106 16.47 -0.34 -12.92
CA GLU A 106 16.64 -1.17 -14.13
C GLU A 106 16.46 -2.66 -13.84
N ASN A 107 16.91 -3.13 -12.67
CA ASN A 107 16.71 -4.52 -12.25
C ASN A 107 15.24 -4.82 -11.96
N ILE A 108 14.52 -3.88 -11.32
CA ILE A 108 13.06 -3.99 -11.11
C ILE A 108 12.33 -3.99 -12.45
N TYR A 109 12.69 -3.10 -13.37
CA TYR A 109 12.11 -3.02 -14.71
C TYR A 109 12.27 -4.35 -15.45
N LYS A 110 13.50 -4.88 -15.53
CA LYS A 110 13.80 -6.16 -16.19
C LYS A 110 13.02 -7.31 -15.56
N HIS A 111 12.91 -7.33 -14.23
CA HIS A 111 12.13 -8.35 -13.55
C HIS A 111 10.65 -8.29 -13.95
N ILE A 112 10.01 -7.13 -13.81
CA ILE A 112 8.59 -6.93 -14.11
C ILE A 112 8.27 -7.18 -15.58
N SER A 113 9.11 -6.69 -16.51
CA SER A 113 8.89 -6.84 -17.95
C SER A 113 9.07 -8.28 -18.44
N SER A 114 9.83 -9.10 -17.70
CA SER A 114 10.00 -10.52 -17.99
C SER A 114 8.84 -11.42 -17.52
N LEU A 115 7.92 -10.88 -16.71
CA LEU A 115 6.82 -11.68 -16.15
C LEU A 115 5.80 -12.07 -17.21
N GLU A 116 5.50 -13.37 -17.27
CA GLU A 116 4.41 -13.90 -18.06
C GLU A 116 3.05 -13.49 -17.48
N TYR A 117 2.04 -13.42 -18.34
CA TYR A 117 0.68 -13.01 -17.95
C TYR A 117 0.10 -13.83 -16.80
N GLN A 118 0.35 -15.14 -16.79
CA GLN A 118 -0.11 -16.09 -15.77
C GLN A 118 0.57 -15.90 -14.41
N GLN A 119 1.71 -15.20 -14.38
CA GLN A 119 2.45 -14.88 -13.16
C GLN A 119 1.90 -13.61 -12.48
N LEU A 120 1.04 -12.84 -13.15
CA LEU A 120 0.36 -11.70 -12.54
C LEU A 120 -0.71 -12.18 -11.57
N ILE A 121 -0.87 -11.46 -10.45
CA ILE A 121 -1.77 -11.84 -9.35
C ILE A 121 -3.22 -11.93 -9.82
N GLU A 122 -3.68 -11.06 -10.73
CA GLU A 122 -5.03 -11.15 -11.32
C GLU A 122 -5.30 -12.47 -12.07
N HIS A 123 -4.27 -13.17 -12.54
CA HIS A 123 -4.39 -14.40 -13.33
C HIS A 123 -3.83 -15.65 -12.63
N HIS A 124 -3.13 -15.46 -11.51
CA HIS A 124 -2.52 -16.55 -10.78
C HIS A 124 -3.58 -17.49 -10.20
N SER A 125 -3.33 -18.81 -10.25
CA SER A 125 -4.28 -19.84 -9.80
C SER A 125 -4.59 -19.77 -8.30
N HIS A 126 -3.63 -19.33 -7.49
CA HIS A 126 -3.82 -19.10 -6.06
C HIS A 126 -4.61 -17.83 -5.71
N SER A 127 -4.90 -16.98 -6.71
CA SER A 127 -5.61 -15.71 -6.52
C SER A 127 -7.08 -15.75 -6.94
N GLN A 128 -7.61 -16.94 -7.26
CA GLN A 128 -8.98 -17.07 -7.73
C GLN A 128 -9.99 -17.05 -6.57
N ILE A 129 -11.09 -16.30 -6.75
CA ILE A 129 -12.23 -16.33 -5.83
C ILE A 129 -12.96 -17.66 -6.03
N LYS A 130 -13.21 -18.38 -4.94
CA LYS A 130 -13.84 -19.71 -4.97
C LYS A 130 -15.22 -19.68 -4.35
N ARG A 131 -16.07 -20.62 -4.77
CA ARG A 131 -17.38 -20.86 -4.20
C ARG A 131 -17.52 -22.33 -3.83
N THR A 132 -18.02 -22.61 -2.64
CA THR A 132 -18.31 -23.99 -2.22
C THR A 132 -19.53 -24.56 -2.94
N HIS A 133 -19.67 -25.88 -2.92
CA HIS A 133 -20.94 -26.52 -3.27
C HIS A 133 -22.06 -26.08 -2.29
N PRO A 134 -23.32 -26.02 -2.77
CA PRO A 134 -24.46 -25.67 -1.93
C PRO A 134 -24.73 -26.77 -0.89
N ASN A 135 -25.06 -26.36 0.34
CA ASN A 135 -25.50 -27.23 1.41
C ASN A 135 -26.83 -26.72 1.97
N GLN A 136 -27.79 -27.61 2.21
CA GLN A 136 -29.09 -27.24 2.79
C GLN A 136 -28.92 -26.88 4.28
N ILE A 137 -29.53 -25.78 4.70
CA ILE A 137 -29.61 -25.35 6.09
C ILE A 137 -31.02 -24.83 6.41
N THR A 138 -31.45 -24.97 7.66
CA THR A 138 -32.71 -24.38 8.13
C THR A 138 -32.40 -23.26 9.12
N ILE A 139 -32.97 -22.08 8.90
CA ILE A 139 -32.91 -20.95 9.84
C ILE A 139 -34.35 -20.46 10.07
N ASN A 140 -34.79 -20.45 11.33
CA ASN A 140 -36.14 -20.02 11.71
C ASN A 140 -37.27 -20.74 10.92
N ASN A 141 -37.16 -22.06 10.78
CA ASN A 141 -38.10 -22.92 10.04
C ASN A 141 -38.22 -22.60 8.54
N LEU A 142 -37.22 -21.95 7.96
CA LEU A 142 -37.10 -21.73 6.52
C LEU A 142 -35.84 -22.43 6.01
N ASP A 143 -35.96 -23.15 4.90
CA ASP A 143 -34.86 -23.88 4.27
C ASP A 143 -34.13 -22.99 3.25
N PHE A 144 -32.80 -23.04 3.29
CA PHE A 144 -31.91 -22.27 2.44
C PHE A 144 -30.80 -23.15 1.86
N GLU A 145 -30.40 -22.86 0.62
CA GLU A 145 -29.15 -23.36 0.05
C GLU A 145 -27.99 -22.42 0.43
N LYS A 146 -27.18 -22.85 1.39
CA LYS A 146 -25.98 -22.12 1.79
C LYS A 146 -24.83 -22.43 0.85
N VAL A 147 -24.22 -21.37 0.35
CA VAL A 147 -22.90 -21.38 -0.29
C VAL A 147 -21.94 -20.47 0.49
N THR A 148 -20.64 -20.74 0.40
CA THR A 148 -19.60 -19.85 0.93
C THR A 148 -18.77 -19.32 -0.22
N ILE A 149 -18.41 -18.03 -0.17
CA ILE A 149 -17.47 -17.40 -1.10
C ILE A 149 -16.16 -17.17 -0.35
N GLU A 150 -15.06 -17.63 -0.93
CA GLU A 150 -13.72 -17.54 -0.36
C GLU A 150 -12.90 -16.53 -1.16
N TYR A 151 -12.42 -15.50 -0.47
CA TYR A 151 -11.58 -14.44 -1.03
C TYR A 151 -10.12 -14.69 -0.63
N PRO A 152 -9.20 -14.89 -1.58
CA PRO A 152 -7.79 -15.01 -1.26
C PRO A 152 -7.22 -13.68 -0.73
N GLN A 153 -6.36 -13.79 0.27
CA GLN A 153 -5.57 -12.69 0.82
C GLN A 153 -4.11 -13.10 0.81
N LEU A 154 -3.27 -12.30 0.14
CA LEU A 154 -1.83 -12.55 0.09
C LEU A 154 -1.14 -11.59 1.06
N ILE A 155 -0.15 -12.11 1.77
CA ILE A 155 0.64 -11.36 2.75
C ILE A 155 2.11 -11.51 2.39
N TYR A 156 2.78 -10.39 2.17
CA TYR A 156 4.22 -10.31 1.96
C TYR A 156 4.86 -9.59 3.14
N ARG A 157 5.88 -10.19 3.76
CA ARG A 157 6.57 -9.63 4.93
C ARG A 157 7.81 -8.87 4.48
N PHE A 158 7.96 -7.64 4.97
CA PHE A 158 9.16 -6.84 4.75
C PHE A 158 10.19 -7.13 5.85
N GLY A 159 11.09 -8.10 5.58
CA GLY A 159 12.07 -8.58 6.56
C GLY A 159 11.42 -9.26 7.78
N GLU A 160 12.09 -9.18 8.94
CA GLU A 160 11.66 -9.83 10.19
C GLU A 160 10.56 -9.04 10.94
N TYR A 161 10.21 -7.84 10.48
CA TYR A 161 9.29 -6.94 11.17
C TYR A 161 7.82 -7.21 10.82
N GLU A 162 6.89 -6.67 11.62
CA GLU A 162 5.44 -6.73 11.36
C GLU A 162 4.96 -5.74 10.28
N ILE A 163 5.89 -5.16 9.50
CA ILE A 163 5.57 -4.36 8.33
C ILE A 163 5.31 -5.32 7.17
N ILE A 164 4.13 -5.23 6.58
CA ILE A 164 3.67 -6.17 5.55
C ILE A 164 2.98 -5.46 4.40
N ALA A 165 2.99 -6.09 3.24
CA ALA A 165 2.08 -5.81 2.14
C ALA A 165 0.93 -6.81 2.19
N GLU A 166 -0.30 -6.30 2.21
CA GLU A 166 -1.52 -7.09 2.15
C GLU A 166 -2.19 -6.87 0.81
N ILE A 167 -2.44 -7.96 0.08
CA ILE A 167 -3.12 -7.92 -1.21
C ILE A 167 -4.48 -8.59 -1.03
N THR A 168 -5.52 -7.79 -1.08
CA THR A 168 -6.90 -8.27 -1.01
C THR A 168 -7.46 -8.42 -2.41
N ILE A 169 -7.88 -9.63 -2.76
CA ILE A 169 -8.51 -9.91 -4.05
C ILE A 169 -10.02 -9.80 -3.91
N LYS A 170 -10.65 -9.04 -4.81
CA LYS A 170 -12.11 -8.86 -4.88
C LYS A 170 -12.58 -8.82 -6.33
N GLU A 171 -13.88 -8.95 -6.56
CA GLU A 171 -14.47 -8.70 -7.87
C GLU A 171 -14.28 -7.24 -8.29
N LYS A 172 -14.06 -6.99 -9.59
CA LYS A 172 -14.07 -5.63 -10.13
C LYS A 172 -15.48 -5.04 -10.00
N GLN A 173 -15.56 -3.77 -9.59
CA GLN A 173 -16.84 -3.06 -9.63
C GLN A 173 -17.17 -2.70 -11.08
N ARG A 174 -18.32 -3.16 -11.59
CA ARG A 174 -18.83 -2.85 -12.95
C ARG A 174 -17.95 -3.34 -14.11
N ALA A 175 -17.08 -4.31 -13.89
CA ALA A 175 -16.30 -4.96 -14.93
C ALA A 175 -16.15 -6.47 -14.64
N ILE A 176 -15.77 -7.25 -15.65
CA ILE A 176 -15.50 -8.68 -15.52
C ILE A 176 -14.10 -8.89 -14.93
N GLY A 177 -13.99 -9.86 -14.02
CA GLY A 177 -12.72 -10.28 -13.43
C GLY A 177 -12.53 -9.81 -11.98
N ILE A 178 -11.30 -9.97 -11.50
CA ILE A 178 -10.91 -9.64 -10.13
C ILE A 178 -9.96 -8.44 -10.12
N GLN A 179 -9.91 -7.73 -9.00
CA GLN A 179 -8.96 -6.66 -8.72
C GLN A 179 -8.18 -7.02 -7.46
N ALA A 180 -6.88 -6.75 -7.51
CA ALA A 180 -5.98 -6.87 -6.38
C ALA A 180 -5.76 -5.49 -5.75
N MET A 181 -6.18 -5.31 -4.50
CA MET A 181 -5.97 -4.08 -3.73
C MET A 181 -4.78 -4.25 -2.81
N LEU A 182 -3.74 -3.46 -3.01
CA LEU A 182 -2.51 -3.48 -2.21
C LEU A 182 -2.58 -2.47 -1.06
N TYR A 183 -2.25 -2.95 0.13
CA TYR A 183 -2.14 -2.16 1.36
C TYR A 183 -0.75 -2.35 1.96
N LEU A 184 -0.09 -1.26 2.35
CA LEU A 184 1.05 -1.29 3.25
C LEU A 184 0.53 -1.22 4.68
N SER A 185 0.84 -2.23 5.49
CA SER A 185 0.37 -2.33 6.86
C SER A 185 1.54 -2.43 7.83
N PHE A 186 1.48 -1.67 8.92
CA PHE A 186 2.55 -1.65 9.93
C PHE A 186 2.01 -1.31 11.32
N PRO A 187 2.66 -1.78 12.40
CA PRO A 187 2.23 -1.52 13.77
C PRO A 187 2.14 -0.03 14.10
N ILE A 188 1.24 0.32 15.02
CA ILE A 188 1.14 1.70 15.54
C ILE A 188 2.44 2.17 16.20
N THR A 189 3.29 1.25 16.64
CA THR A 189 4.58 1.52 17.27
C THR A 189 5.65 2.01 16.30
N GLU A 190 5.46 1.84 14.99
CA GLU A 190 6.34 2.40 13.96
C GLU A 190 6.14 3.92 13.78
N LEU A 191 5.10 4.48 14.40
CA LEU A 191 4.77 5.90 14.28
C LEU A 191 5.52 6.76 15.29
N LEU A 192 6.12 7.82 14.78
CA LEU A 192 6.67 8.91 15.56
C LEU A 192 5.56 9.92 15.89
N THR A 193 5.65 10.54 17.06
CA THR A 193 4.75 11.61 17.51
C THR A 193 5.55 12.75 18.11
N ASP A 194 5.06 13.99 18.02
CA ASP A 194 5.81 15.15 18.51
C ASP A 194 6.05 15.15 20.02
N ASN A 195 5.13 14.58 20.83
CA ASN A 195 5.14 14.81 22.28
C ASN A 195 4.89 13.58 23.15
N LYS A 196 3.94 12.71 22.77
CA LYS A 196 3.51 11.59 23.63
C LYS A 196 3.32 10.32 22.83
N PRO A 197 3.91 9.19 23.27
CA PRO A 197 3.66 7.88 22.68
C PRO A 197 2.16 7.61 22.53
N LEU A 198 1.80 6.86 21.48
CA LEU A 198 0.41 6.54 21.18
C LEU A 198 -0.17 5.53 22.17
N LEU A 199 0.62 4.53 22.57
CA LEU A 199 0.17 3.45 23.45
C LEU A 199 -0.38 4.00 24.77
N GLY A 200 -1.55 3.49 25.16
CA GLY A 200 -2.20 3.82 26.43
C GLY A 200 -3.05 5.11 26.41
N ARG A 201 -3.14 5.82 25.28
CA ARG A 201 -4.02 7.01 25.14
C ARG A 201 -4.86 6.97 23.87
N SER A 202 -5.93 7.77 23.83
CA SER A 202 -6.72 7.98 22.63
C SER A 202 -6.14 9.11 21.76
N ALA A 203 -6.58 9.14 20.50
CA ALA A 203 -6.24 10.19 19.55
C ALA A 203 -7.00 11.50 19.83
N ASN A 204 -6.31 12.62 19.73
CA ASN A 204 -6.89 13.96 19.69
C ASN A 204 -7.59 14.21 18.35
N THR A 205 -8.48 15.20 18.31
CA THR A 205 -9.17 15.58 17.07
C THR A 205 -8.18 16.02 15.99
N LYS A 206 -8.25 15.40 14.79
CA LYS A 206 -7.36 15.64 13.65
C LYS A 206 -5.89 15.35 13.96
N GLU A 207 -5.61 14.51 14.96
CA GLU A 207 -4.24 14.13 15.29
C GLU A 207 -3.59 13.40 14.11
N VAL A 208 -2.34 13.76 13.85
CA VAL A 208 -1.45 13.12 12.90
C VAL A 208 -0.25 12.56 13.67
N ALA A 209 0.28 11.46 13.17
CA ALA A 209 1.58 10.93 13.55
C ALA A 209 2.46 10.81 12.30
N TYR A 210 3.69 10.33 12.44
CA TYR A 210 4.64 10.30 11.34
C TYR A 210 5.22 8.92 11.12
N PHE A 211 5.13 8.43 9.90
CA PHE A 211 5.91 7.27 9.46
C PHE A 211 7.20 7.76 8.81
N LYS A 212 8.34 7.18 9.18
CA LYS A 212 9.65 7.58 8.67
C LYS A 212 10.19 6.55 7.69
N PHE A 213 10.53 6.99 6.49
CA PHE A 213 11.42 6.23 5.62
C PHE A 213 12.85 6.77 5.72
N ASP A 214 13.82 5.88 5.85
CA ASP A 214 15.25 6.18 5.82
C ASP A 214 16.05 4.99 5.23
N LYS A 215 17.38 5.02 5.34
CA LYS A 215 18.27 3.95 4.85
C LYS A 215 17.98 2.56 5.41
N SER A 216 17.34 2.45 6.58
CA SER A 216 17.06 1.16 7.20
C SER A 216 15.83 0.46 6.62
N ASN A 217 14.91 1.19 5.99
CA ASN A 217 13.64 0.65 5.53
C ASN A 217 13.22 1.07 4.10
N TYR A 218 14.07 1.77 3.35
CA TYR A 218 13.79 2.16 1.97
C TYR A 218 13.50 0.98 1.03
N PHE A 219 14.04 -0.21 1.35
CA PHE A 219 13.84 -1.42 0.55
C PHE A 219 12.36 -1.79 0.40
N ILE A 220 11.52 -1.41 1.38
CA ILE A 220 10.06 -1.56 1.34
C ILE A 220 9.49 -0.87 0.09
N LEU A 221 9.99 0.31 -0.27
CA LEU A 221 9.52 1.05 -1.44
C LEU A 221 9.84 0.28 -2.74
N LEU A 222 11.05 -0.27 -2.84
CA LEU A 222 11.47 -1.04 -4.02
C LEU A 222 10.69 -2.35 -4.16
N GLU A 223 10.43 -3.04 -3.05
CA GLU A 223 9.62 -4.26 -3.05
C GLU A 223 8.15 -3.96 -3.34
N MET A 224 7.60 -2.86 -2.82
CA MET A 224 6.25 -2.40 -3.15
C MET A 224 6.08 -2.09 -4.64
N LEU A 225 7.09 -1.50 -5.31
CA LEU A 225 7.07 -1.33 -6.77
C LEU A 225 6.96 -2.67 -7.50
N LYS A 226 7.77 -3.67 -7.09
CA LYS A 226 7.71 -5.02 -7.68
C LYS A 226 6.32 -5.61 -7.50
N ILE A 227 5.76 -5.53 -6.30
CA ILE A 227 4.43 -6.04 -6.00
C ILE A 227 3.36 -5.34 -6.85
N PHE A 228 3.39 -4.01 -6.98
CA PHE A 228 2.49 -3.28 -7.86
C PHE A 228 2.59 -3.78 -9.31
N GLY A 229 3.81 -3.92 -9.83
CA GLY A 229 4.04 -4.41 -11.20
C GLY A 229 3.56 -5.85 -11.46
N MET A 230 3.29 -6.61 -10.39
CA MET A 230 2.76 -7.98 -10.46
C MET A 230 1.24 -8.05 -10.30
N LEU A 231 0.54 -6.96 -9.93
CA LEU A 231 -0.88 -7.04 -9.58
C LEU A 231 -1.78 -7.37 -10.79
N SER A 232 -1.59 -6.66 -11.90
CA SER A 232 -2.40 -6.75 -13.12
C SER A 232 -1.66 -6.13 -14.31
N ILE A 233 -2.15 -6.33 -15.54
CA ILE A 233 -1.58 -5.66 -16.72
C ILE A 233 -1.57 -4.13 -16.55
N PRO A 234 -2.68 -3.45 -16.18
CA PRO A 234 -2.65 -1.99 -16.03
C PRO A 234 -1.63 -1.52 -15.01
N HIS A 235 -1.54 -2.18 -13.85
CA HIS A 235 -0.54 -1.82 -12.85
C HIS A 235 0.88 -2.04 -13.37
N ARG A 236 1.13 -3.14 -14.10
CA ARG A 236 2.42 -3.40 -14.72
C ARG A 236 2.82 -2.28 -15.68
N ASP A 237 1.95 -1.90 -16.59
CA ASP A 237 2.23 -0.90 -17.62
C ASP A 237 2.48 0.48 -16.99
N ASP A 238 1.70 0.84 -15.98
CA ASP A 238 1.90 2.06 -15.20
C ASP A 238 3.26 2.06 -14.49
N ILE A 239 3.63 0.97 -13.82
CA ILE A 239 4.90 0.86 -13.09
C ILE A 239 6.10 0.89 -14.05
N LEU A 240 6.03 0.22 -15.20
CA LEU A 240 7.09 0.28 -16.22
C LEU A 240 7.27 1.71 -16.73
N THR A 241 6.18 2.43 -16.97
CA THR A 241 6.22 3.86 -17.38
C THR A 241 6.85 4.74 -16.31
N ILE A 242 6.51 4.51 -15.03
CA ILE A 242 7.11 5.24 -13.91
C ILE A 242 8.61 4.95 -13.80
N LEU A 243 9.01 3.68 -13.92
CA LEU A 243 10.41 3.29 -13.90
C LEU A 243 11.18 3.95 -15.05
N GLU A 244 10.65 3.96 -16.26
CA GLU A 244 11.25 4.64 -17.41
C GLU A 244 11.46 6.14 -17.15
N LEU A 245 10.45 6.82 -16.59
CA LEU A 245 10.59 8.23 -16.23
C LEU A 245 11.71 8.41 -15.20
N LEU A 246 11.68 7.66 -14.10
CA LEU A 246 12.68 7.77 -13.04
C LEU A 246 14.10 7.48 -13.55
N ILE A 247 14.26 6.49 -14.43
CA ILE A 247 15.53 6.09 -15.05
C ILE A 247 16.04 7.16 -16.04
N ARG A 248 15.14 7.88 -16.74
CA ARG A 248 15.48 8.92 -17.71
C ARG A 248 15.81 10.26 -17.05
N GLU A 249 15.01 10.69 -16.08
CA GLU A 249 15.18 11.96 -15.35
C GLU A 249 16.30 11.88 -14.29
N CYS A 250 17.15 10.84 -14.34
CA CYS A 250 18.26 10.56 -13.44
C CYS A 250 19.52 11.43 -13.65
N ASP A 251 19.48 12.46 -14.49
CA ASP A 251 20.59 13.42 -14.59
C ASP A 251 20.48 14.47 -13.46
N ILE A 252 20.37 14.01 -12.20
CA ILE A 252 20.37 14.84 -10.98
C ILE A 252 21.76 14.88 -10.35
#